data_AF-A0A1X2FBZ8-F1
#
_entry.id   AF-A0A1X2FBZ8-F1
#
_cell.length_a   1.000
_cell.length_b   1.000
_cell.length_c   1.000
_cell.angle_alpha   90.00
_cell.angle_beta   90.00
_cell.angle_gamma   90.00
#
_symmetry.space_group_name_H-M   'P 1'
#
loop_
_entity.id
_entity.type
_entity.pdbx_description
1 polymer ?
#
loop_
_entity_poly.entity_id
_entity_poly.type
_entity_poly.pdbx_seq_one_letter_code
_entity_poly.pdbx_strand_id
1 'polypeptide(L)'
;MTTSITTAAISVQRPTIRMRHMSMAGGGGFADRATETTFGDVDEANKAIIALAKDNDHAVGGVILEPDPLSPVAGAFHVVIHWGATSDRYHLDTID
;
A
#
# COMPACT_ATOMS: atom_id res chain seq x y z
N MET A 1 17.86 -46.70 -15.72
CA MET A 1 16.57 -45.98 -15.78
C MET A 1 16.83 -44.61 -15.20
N THR A 2 16.83 -43.57 -16.02
CA THR A 2 17.07 -42.18 -15.59
C THR A 2 15.71 -41.49 -15.54
N THR A 3 15.23 -41.15 -14.35
CA THR A 3 13.99 -40.43 -14.14
C THR A 3 14.25 -38.94 -14.37
N SER A 4 13.78 -38.42 -15.50
CA SER A 4 13.71 -36.98 -15.77
C SER A 4 12.72 -36.35 -14.80
N ILE A 5 13.21 -35.54 -13.86
CA ILE A 5 12.35 -34.72 -12.99
C ILE A 5 11.98 -33.48 -13.80
N THR A 6 10.79 -33.51 -14.41
CA THR A 6 10.20 -32.31 -15.00
C THR A 6 9.72 -31.44 -13.85
N THR A 7 10.52 -30.45 -13.45
CA THR A 7 10.08 -29.40 -12.54
C THR A 7 9.01 -28.60 -13.25
N ALA A 8 7.73 -28.93 -13.01
CA ALA A 8 6.64 -28.06 -13.38
C ALA A 8 6.84 -26.74 -12.61
N ALA A 9 7.10 -25.65 -13.32
CA ALA A 9 7.11 -24.33 -12.73
C ALA A 9 5.71 -24.09 -12.16
N ILE A 10 5.58 -24.18 -10.84
CA ILE A 10 4.43 -23.66 -10.13
C ILE A 10 4.46 -22.16 -10.44
N SER A 11 3.62 -21.72 -11.36
CA SER A 11 3.42 -20.30 -11.63
C SER A 11 2.75 -19.74 -10.38
N VAL A 12 3.56 -19.35 -9.40
CA VAL A 12 3.08 -18.65 -8.20
C VAL A 12 2.57 -17.32 -8.72
N GLN A 13 1.25 -17.21 -8.90
CA GLN A 13 0.60 -15.92 -9.10
C GLN A 13 0.99 -15.07 -7.90
N ARG A 14 1.89 -14.11 -8.10
CA ARG A 14 2.19 -13.12 -7.08
C ARG A 14 1.00 -12.16 -7.07
N PRO A 15 0.36 -11.95 -5.91
CA PRO A 15 -0.79 -11.08 -5.86
C PRO A 15 -0.42 -9.68 -6.33
N THR A 16 -1.27 -9.12 -7.19
CA THR A 16 -1.10 -7.73 -7.62
C THR A 16 -1.41 -6.83 -6.44
N ILE A 17 -0.45 -5.99 -6.07
CA ILE A 17 -0.60 -5.03 -4.97
C ILE A 17 -1.23 -3.77 -5.53
N ARG A 18 -2.18 -3.19 -4.79
CA ARG A 18 -2.81 -1.91 -5.12
C ARG A 18 -2.65 -0.93 -3.99
N MET A 19 -2.36 0.31 -4.33
CA MET A 19 -2.46 1.40 -3.37
C MET A 19 -3.90 1.86 -3.22
N ARG A 20 -4.33 2.08 -1.99
CA ARG A 20 -5.65 2.61 -1.64
C ARG A 20 -5.50 3.93 -0.92
N HIS A 21 -6.46 4.81 -1.12
CA HIS A 21 -6.55 6.12 -0.51
C HIS A 21 -7.85 6.21 0.29
N MET A 22 -7.70 6.40 1.59
CA MET A 22 -8.80 6.64 2.52
C MET A 22 -8.73 8.08 3.04
N SER A 23 -9.75 8.89 2.73
CA SER A 23 -9.88 10.25 3.27
C SER A 23 -10.82 10.24 4.47
N MET A 24 -10.40 10.87 5.56
CA MET A 24 -11.15 11.00 6.82
C MET A 24 -11.33 12.46 7.19
N ALA A 25 -12.57 12.90 7.45
CA ALA A 25 -12.86 14.25 7.92
C ALA A 25 -13.23 14.25 9.40
N GLY A 26 -12.76 15.24 10.17
CA GLY A 26 -12.88 15.35 11.64
C GLY A 26 -14.29 15.44 12.24
N GLY A 27 -15.34 15.13 11.48
CA GLY A 27 -16.72 15.12 11.95
C GLY A 27 -17.70 14.32 11.08
N GLY A 28 -17.24 13.54 10.10
CA GLY A 28 -18.15 12.88 9.16
C GLY A 28 -17.48 11.87 8.24
N GLY A 29 -17.38 10.62 8.71
CA GLY A 29 -17.12 9.44 7.88
C GLY A 29 -15.73 9.32 7.26
N PHE A 30 -15.50 8.18 6.63
CA PHE A 30 -14.31 7.90 5.82
C PHE A 30 -14.73 7.40 4.44
N ALA A 31 -13.97 7.77 3.42
CA ALA A 31 -14.15 7.28 2.06
C ALA A 31 -12.86 6.57 1.63
N ASP A 32 -12.95 5.25 1.45
CA ASP A 32 -11.85 4.42 0.96
C ASP A 32 -12.06 4.12 -0.52
N ARG A 33 -11.11 4.58 -1.34
CA ARG A 33 -11.08 4.31 -2.77
C ARG A 33 -9.72 3.77 -3.17
N ALA A 34 -9.75 2.82 -4.07
CA ALA A 34 -8.54 2.26 -4.60
C ALA A 34 -7.97 3.20 -5.68
N THR A 35 -6.66 3.43 -5.68
CA THR A 35 -5.98 4.31 -6.65
C THR A 35 -5.81 3.58 -7.99
N GLU A 36 -5.36 4.30 -9.01
CA GLU A 36 -4.98 3.70 -10.30
C GLU A 36 -3.61 3.01 -10.25
N THR A 37 -2.87 3.17 -9.14
CA THR A 37 -1.51 2.65 -9.00
C THR A 37 -1.52 1.21 -8.50
N THR A 38 -0.86 0.33 -9.25
CA THR A 38 -0.64 -1.08 -8.93
C THR A 38 0.84 -1.43 -9.01
N PHE A 39 1.22 -2.48 -8.29
CA PHE A 39 2.60 -2.94 -8.16
C PHE A 39 2.66 -4.46 -8.24
N GLY A 40 3.74 -4.98 -8.81
CA GLY A 40 4.03 -6.42 -8.82
C GLY A 40 4.84 -6.89 -7.61
N ASP A 41 5.34 -5.96 -6.80
CA ASP A 41 6.26 -6.23 -5.69
C ASP A 41 6.07 -5.23 -4.54
N VAL A 42 6.26 -5.72 -3.31
CA VAL A 42 6.06 -4.93 -2.08
C VAL A 42 7.13 -3.86 -1.90
N ASP A 43 8.36 -4.08 -2.36
CA ASP A 43 9.43 -3.10 -2.23
C ASP A 43 9.17 -1.90 -3.14
N GLU A 44 8.64 -2.13 -4.35
CA GLU A 44 8.21 -1.06 -5.25
C GLU A 44 7.02 -0.28 -4.68
N ALA A 45 6.03 -0.99 -4.15
CA ALA A 45 4.86 -0.39 -3.51
C ALA A 45 5.27 0.47 -2.29
N ASN A 46 6.17 -0.04 -1.46
CA ASN A 46 6.71 0.67 -0.30
C ASN A 46 7.52 1.91 -0.70
N LYS A 47 8.31 1.85 -1.79
CA LYS A 47 8.99 3.04 -2.32
C LYS A 47 8.00 4.13 -2.71
N ALA A 48 6.88 3.78 -3.32
CA ALA A 48 5.83 4.74 -3.67
C ALA A 48 5.18 5.37 -2.41
N ILE A 49 4.90 4.56 -1.38
CA ILE A 49 4.39 5.07 -0.09
C ILE A 49 5.40 6.02 0.57
N ILE A 50 6.68 5.67 0.58
CA ILE A 50 7.76 6.51 1.14
C ILE A 50 7.91 7.82 0.35
N ALA A 51 7.85 7.76 -0.99
CA ALA A 51 7.89 8.95 -1.83
C ALA A 51 6.70 9.87 -1.52
N LEU A 52 5.49 9.30 -1.42
CA LEU A 52 4.29 10.04 -1.09
C LEU A 52 4.39 10.70 0.30
N ALA A 53 5.00 10.05 1.28
CA ALA A 53 5.28 10.66 2.58
C ALA A 53 6.20 11.89 2.46
N LYS A 54 7.31 11.77 1.71
CA LYS A 54 8.28 12.86 1.50
C LYS A 54 7.70 14.04 0.74
N ASP A 55 6.92 13.76 -0.32
CA ASP A 55 6.31 14.80 -1.15
C ASP A 55 5.28 15.63 -0.36
N ASN A 56 4.71 15.05 0.71
CA ASN A 56 3.69 15.69 1.54
C ASN A 56 4.21 16.13 2.93
N ASP A 57 5.53 16.18 3.14
CA ASP A 57 6.14 16.59 4.43
C ASP A 57 5.78 18.04 4.85
N HIS A 58 5.21 18.82 3.91
CA HIS A 58 4.68 20.15 4.14
C HIS A 58 3.26 20.18 4.74
N ALA A 59 2.64 19.03 5.01
CA ALA A 59 1.29 18.95 5.56
C ALA A 59 1.19 19.55 6.98
N VAL A 60 0.12 20.30 7.23
CA VAL A 60 -0.05 21.14 8.44
C VAL A 60 -0.03 20.34 9.74
N GLY A 61 -0.62 19.14 9.75
CA GLY A 61 -0.62 18.24 10.90
C GLY A 61 0.51 17.20 10.87
N GLY A 62 1.40 17.28 9.89
CA GLY A 62 2.50 16.35 9.68
C GLY A 62 2.12 15.08 8.91
N VAL A 63 3.14 14.23 8.74
CA VAL A 63 3.07 12.96 8.01
C VAL A 63 3.57 11.85 8.93
N ILE A 64 2.82 10.74 9.00
CA ILE A 64 3.18 9.55 9.75
C ILE A 64 3.38 8.41 8.75
N LEU A 65 4.57 7.83 8.72
CA LEU A 65 4.91 6.66 7.92
C LEU A 65 5.26 5.52 8.86
N GLU A 66 4.52 4.41 8.78
CA GLU A 66 4.72 3.27 9.67
C GLU A 66 4.36 1.93 9.00
N PRO A 67 4.85 0.80 9.53
CA PRO A 67 4.39 -0.53 9.11
C PRO A 67 2.87 -0.64 9.21
N ASP A 68 2.23 -1.30 8.23
CA ASP A 68 0.79 -1.54 8.25
C ASP A 68 0.48 -2.97 8.72
N PRO A 69 0.16 -3.18 10.02
CA PRO A 69 -0.17 -4.50 10.53
C PRO A 69 -1.54 -5.02 10.03
N LEU A 70 -2.35 -4.14 9.42
CA LEU A 70 -3.68 -4.49 8.92
C LEU A 70 -3.67 -4.78 7.41
N SER A 71 -2.55 -4.53 6.73
CA SER A 71 -2.45 -4.81 5.29
C SER A 71 -2.39 -6.32 5.05
N PRO A 72 -3.10 -6.85 4.03
CA PRO A 72 -2.92 -8.22 3.59
C PRO A 72 -1.55 -8.46 2.90
N VAL A 73 -0.80 -7.38 2.62
CA VAL A 73 0.54 -7.43 2.04
C VAL A 73 1.58 -7.45 3.15
N ALA A 74 2.29 -8.58 3.29
CA ALA A 74 3.33 -8.73 4.31
C ALA A 74 4.46 -7.70 4.13
N GLY A 75 4.79 -6.98 5.20
CA GLY A 75 5.84 -5.95 5.18
C GLY A 75 5.45 -4.63 4.51
N ALA A 76 4.15 -4.41 4.25
CA ALA A 76 3.66 -3.15 3.73
C ALA A 76 3.81 -2.00 4.73
N PHE A 77 4.07 -0.80 4.21
CA PHE A 77 3.89 0.45 4.91
C PHE A 77 2.54 1.07 4.60
N HIS A 78 2.07 1.91 5.50
CA HIS A 78 1.06 2.91 5.19
C HIS A 78 1.58 4.29 5.59
N VAL A 79 0.97 5.31 5.00
CA VAL A 79 1.23 6.69 5.37
C VAL A 79 -0.07 7.39 5.69
N VAL A 80 -0.09 8.17 6.77
CA VAL A 80 -1.17 9.08 7.14
C VAL A 80 -0.65 10.51 7.00
N ILE A 81 -1.38 11.33 6.24
CA ILE A 81 -1.09 12.75 6.04
C ILE A 81 -2.19 13.55 6.72
N HIS A 82 -1.81 14.44 7.64
CA HIS A 82 -2.75 15.28 8.38
C HIS A 82 -2.83 16.68 7.77
N TRP A 83 -3.98 17.03 7.21
CA TRP A 83 -4.23 18.34 6.57
C TRP A 83 -4.91 19.35 7.49
N GLY A 84 -5.00 19.06 8.79
CA GLY A 84 -5.75 19.84 9.77
C GLY A 84 -7.10 19.20 10.07
N ALA A 85 -8.18 19.67 9.44
CA ALA A 85 -9.53 19.13 9.67
C ALA A 85 -9.79 17.78 8.98
N THR A 86 -8.89 17.36 8.09
CA THR A 86 -8.94 16.09 7.37
C THR A 86 -7.63 15.33 7.48
N SER A 87 -7.67 14.03 7.23
CA SER A 87 -6.49 13.17 7.15
C SER A 87 -6.66 12.15 6.04
N ASP A 88 -5.62 11.96 5.25
CA ASP A 88 -5.57 10.97 4.19
C ASP A 88 -4.66 9.83 4.61
N ARG A 89 -5.15 8.59 4.51
CA ARG A 89 -4.35 7.38 4.69
C ARG A 89 -4.15 6.69 3.35
N TYR A 90 -2.90 6.46 2.98
CA TYR A 90 -2.53 5.62 1.86
C TYR A 90 -1.98 4.29 2.38
N HIS A 91 -2.55 3.18 1.92
CA HIS A 91 -2.18 1.83 2.35
C HIS A 91 -2.17 0.87 1.17
N LEU A 92 -1.58 -0.31 1.37
CA LEU A 92 -1.44 -1.34 0.35
C LEU A 92 -2.44 -2.48 0.59
N ASP A 93 -3.04 -2.96 -0.49
CA ASP A 93 -4.03 -4.04 -0.53
C ASP A 93 -3.70 -5.01 -1.68
N THR A 94 -4.33 -6.17 -1.73
CA THR A 94 -4.20 -7.15 -2.83
C THR A 94 -5.47 -7.18 -3.69
N ILE A 95 -5.35 -7.30 -5.01
CA ILE A 95 -6.49 -7.33 -5.96
C ILE A 95 -6.84 -8.76 -6.44
N ASP A 96 -6.22 -9.78 -5.86
CA ASP A 96 -6.32 -11.18 -6.30
C ASP A 96 -7.42 -11.98 -5.60
#